data_AF-A0A4Y2HUI2-F1
#
_entry.id   AF-A0A4Y2HUI2-F1
#
_cell.length_a   1.000
_cell.length_b   1.000
_cell.length_c   1.000
_cell.angle_alpha   90.00
_cell.angle_beta   90.00
_cell.angle_gamma   90.00
#
_symmetry.space_group_name_H-M   'P 1'
#
loop_
_entity.id
_entity.type
_entity.pdbx_description
1 polymer ?
#
loop_
_entity_poly.entity_id
_entity_poly.type
_entity_poly.pdbx_seq_one_letter_code
_entity_poly.pdbx_strand_id
1 'polypeptide(L)'
;MSRYSVSERIFIVRTYYSNNNNPIVTQRKFATEFKLKTTGPSVSTINRLIQKFERTGSVCDDMFGNVGRPLSVKTPEKIERTRQVFERSPRTSIRKAAQQVGIKRESVRQIVVADLQLFPYKIQIHQRLSQRSVEQRLEFANTIVEMIDNHQFDVNMLWCRDEAHFHLDGYVNRQNWSIWGTENPHFAIEKSLYPRRVTVWSALSSRGIVGAIFFEQTVNSARYVETLRNQFIPAIQSEPDFESMWFMQDGATPQRTNEVFDLLEEHFKERIVALGYPKSKKYGH
;
A
#
# COMPACT_ATOMS: atom_id res chain seq x y z
N MET A 1 12.78 14.14 38.84
CA MET A 1 11.99 14.61 40.01
C MET A 1 10.51 14.45 39.66
N SER A 2 9.83 13.36 40.01
CA SER A 2 8.43 13.14 39.60
C SER A 2 7.49 12.74 40.75
N ARG A 3 7.77 13.20 41.98
CA ARG A 3 6.96 12.84 43.16
C ARG A 3 5.99 13.94 43.64
N TYR A 4 6.23 15.20 43.27
CA TYR A 4 5.40 16.34 43.65
C TYR A 4 5.00 17.14 42.41
N SER A 5 3.75 17.58 42.37
CA SER A 5 3.19 18.51 41.39
C SER A 5 3.86 19.88 41.45
N VAL A 6 3.67 20.70 40.42
CA VAL A 6 4.20 22.07 40.37
C VAL A 6 3.66 22.91 41.54
N SER A 7 2.36 22.81 41.85
CA SER A 7 1.73 23.54 42.94
C SER A 7 2.32 23.17 44.31
N GLU A 8 2.56 21.88 44.55
CA GLU A 8 3.22 21.41 45.78
C GLU A 8 4.66 21.92 45.91
N ARG A 9 5.40 21.99 44.80
CA ARG A 9 6.77 22.54 44.78
C ARG A 9 6.78 24.03 45.06
N ILE A 10 5.85 24.79 44.49
CA ILE A 10 5.67 26.22 44.77
C ILE A 10 5.42 26.43 46.26
N PHE A 11 4.53 25.62 46.84
CA PHE A 11 4.24 25.69 48.27
C PHE A 11 5.49 25.44 49.12
N ILE A 12 6.31 24.44 48.77
CA ILE A 12 7.56 24.14 49.48
C ILE A 12 8.52 25.33 49.42
N VAL A 13 8.75 25.90 48.23
CA VAL A 13 9.67 27.05 48.05
C VAL A 13 9.20 28.25 48.85
N ARG A 14 7.92 28.63 48.71
CA ARG A 14 7.34 29.77 49.42
C ARG A 14 7.44 29.59 50.94
N THR A 15 7.06 28.42 51.43
CA THR A 15 7.07 28.13 52.87
C THR A 15 8.49 28.07 53.44
N TYR A 16 9.48 27.59 52.67
CA TYR A 16 10.88 27.60 53.10
C TYR A 16 11.40 29.01 53.37
N TYR A 17 11.25 29.92 52.41
CA TYR A 17 11.73 31.29 52.59
C TYR A 17 10.91 32.09 53.61
N SER A 18 9.59 31.86 53.71
CA SER A 18 8.75 32.52 54.72
C SER A 18 9.01 32.06 56.17
N ASN A 19 9.80 31.01 56.39
CA ASN A 19 10.10 30.48 57.73
C ASN A 19 11.61 30.46 58.02
N ASN A 20 12.33 31.50 57.63
CA ASN A 20 13.78 31.65 57.85
C ASN A 20 14.60 30.45 57.36
N ASN A 21 14.29 29.95 56.16
CA ASN A 21 15.04 28.87 55.51
C ASN A 21 15.07 27.58 56.34
N ASN A 22 14.02 27.29 57.11
CA ASN A 22 13.95 26.12 57.97
C ASN A 22 13.20 24.95 57.29
N PRO A 23 13.91 23.91 56.81
CA PRO A 23 13.28 22.80 56.08
C PRO A 23 12.40 21.91 56.97
N ILE A 24 12.64 21.87 58.28
CA ILE A 24 11.83 21.07 59.23
C ILE A 24 10.46 21.73 59.41
N VAL A 25 10.41 23.05 59.53
CA VAL A 25 9.15 23.80 59.61
C VAL A 25 8.37 23.69 58.30
N THR A 26 9.07 23.77 57.16
CA THR A 26 8.47 23.56 55.83
C THR A 26 7.87 22.18 55.67
N GLN A 27 8.58 21.13 56.10
CA GLN A 27 8.08 19.75 56.06
C GLN A 27 6.81 19.58 56.90
N ARG A 28 6.79 20.14 58.12
CA ARG A 28 5.61 20.07 59.02
C ARG A 28 4.41 20.81 58.42
N LYS A 29 4.62 22.04 57.94
CA LYS A 29 3.56 22.84 57.29
C LYS A 29 3.02 22.17 56.02
N PHE A 30 3.89 21.54 55.23
CA PHE A 30 3.47 20.76 54.06
C PHE A 30 2.58 19.57 54.44
N ALA A 31 2.95 18.83 55.49
CA ALA A 31 2.15 17.70 55.96
C ALA A 31 0.76 18.14 56.47
N THR A 32 0.68 19.30 57.13
CA THR A 32 -0.57 19.89 57.60
C THR A 32 -1.46 20.34 56.44
N GLU A 33 -0.92 21.13 55.50
CA GLU A 33 -1.68 21.69 54.37
C GLU A 33 -2.28 20.61 53.47
N PHE A 34 -1.47 19.60 53.14
CA PHE A 34 -1.87 18.51 52.23
C PHE A 34 -2.46 17.29 52.95
N LYS A 35 -2.75 17.40 54.26
CA LYS A 35 -3.40 16.37 55.10
C LYS A 35 -2.77 14.97 54.94
N LEU A 36 -1.44 14.90 54.93
CA LEU A 36 -0.74 13.65 54.70
C LEU A 36 -0.82 12.71 55.91
N LYS A 37 -1.17 11.44 55.68
CA LYS A 37 -1.17 10.38 56.72
C LYS A 37 0.25 9.92 57.11
N THR A 38 1.25 10.26 56.31
CA THR A 38 2.68 9.93 56.51
C THR A 38 3.52 11.21 56.54
N THR A 39 4.79 11.11 56.96
CA THR A 39 5.75 12.22 56.94
C THR A 39 5.86 12.84 55.54
N GLY A 40 5.82 14.18 55.46
CA GLY A 40 5.94 14.94 54.22
C GLY A 40 7.32 14.83 53.54
N PRO A 41 7.63 15.66 52.53
CA PRO A 41 8.89 15.60 51.80
C PRO A 41 10.09 15.61 52.75
N SER A 42 11.06 14.70 52.54
CA SER A 42 12.25 14.67 53.36
C SER A 42 13.02 15.99 53.28
N VAL A 43 13.75 16.34 54.33
CA VAL A 43 14.62 17.52 54.37
C VAL A 43 15.58 17.56 53.18
N SER A 44 16.14 16.41 52.79
CA SER A 44 16.99 16.29 51.60
C SER A 44 16.25 16.64 50.30
N THR A 45 14.98 16.26 50.18
CA THR A 45 14.15 16.58 49.02
C THR A 45 13.81 18.07 48.97
N ILE A 46 13.52 18.68 50.11
CA ILE A 46 13.28 20.12 50.24
C ILE A 46 14.53 20.88 49.81
N ASN A 47 15.70 20.56 50.38
CA ASN A 47 16.95 21.25 50.06
C ASN A 47 17.33 21.09 48.58
N ARG A 48 17.15 19.90 47.98
CA ARG A 48 17.41 19.69 46.55
C ARG A 48 16.48 20.51 45.67
N LEU A 49 15.23 20.72 46.08
CA LEU A 49 14.28 21.56 45.35
C LEU A 49 14.66 23.04 45.46
N ILE A 50 15.08 23.51 46.64
CA ILE A 50 15.54 24.88 46.86
C ILE A 50 16.81 25.16 46.07
N GLN A 51 17.84 24.31 46.16
CA GLN A 51 19.07 24.48 45.39
C GLN A 51 18.82 24.53 43.88
N LYS A 52 17.89 23.70 43.39
CA LYS A 52 17.48 23.76 42.00
C LYS A 52 16.81 25.10 41.68
N PHE A 53 15.86 25.54 42.51
CA PHE A 53 15.16 26.80 42.33
C PHE A 53 16.12 28.00 42.35
N GLU A 54 17.08 28.04 43.27
CA GLU A 54 18.12 29.08 43.34
C GLU A 54 19.01 29.08 42.09
N ARG A 55 19.27 27.91 41.50
CA ARG A 55 20.07 27.78 40.28
C ARG A 55 19.32 28.17 39.01
N THR A 56 18.05 27.80 38.87
CA THR A 56 17.30 27.89 37.60
C THR A 56 16.16 28.90 37.62
N GLY A 57 15.78 29.44 38.78
CA GLY A 57 14.59 30.27 38.97
C GLY A 57 13.26 29.53 38.74
N SER A 58 13.28 28.21 38.54
CA SER A 58 12.10 27.44 38.12
C SER A 58 11.86 26.19 38.95
N VAL A 59 10.58 25.98 39.31
CA VAL A 59 10.07 24.79 40.00
C VAL A 59 9.63 23.67 39.04
N CYS A 60 9.52 23.97 37.74
CA CYS A 60 9.21 23.00 36.68
C CYS A 60 10.29 21.93 36.58
N ASP A 61 10.00 20.77 36.00
CA ASP A 61 11.00 19.70 35.86
C ASP A 61 12.25 20.16 35.12
N ASP A 62 13.41 19.74 35.64
CA ASP A 62 14.68 20.07 35.02
C ASP A 62 14.88 19.09 33.86
N MET A 63 14.68 19.55 32.64
CA MET A 63 14.91 18.74 31.44
C MET A 63 16.38 18.78 31.00
N PHE A 64 17.26 19.52 31.68
CA PHE A 64 18.70 19.46 31.42
C PHE A 64 19.21 18.03 31.66
N GLY A 65 19.61 17.37 30.57
CA GLY A 65 20.10 15.99 30.58
C GLY A 65 19.06 14.89 30.38
N ASN A 66 17.77 15.22 30.37
CA ASN A 66 16.68 14.33 29.94
C ASN A 66 16.21 14.64 28.51
N VAL A 67 17.15 15.05 27.64
CA VAL A 67 17.00 14.79 26.21
C VAL A 67 16.96 13.27 26.08
N GLY A 68 15.89 12.73 25.49
CA GLY A 68 15.67 11.28 25.40
C GLY A 68 16.86 10.51 24.81
N ARG A 69 16.73 9.18 24.71
CA ARG A 69 17.77 8.28 24.18
C ARG A 69 18.55 8.93 23.03
N PRO A 70 19.89 9.11 23.13
CA PRO A 70 20.68 9.68 22.05
C PRO A 70 20.40 8.93 20.75
N LEU A 71 20.11 9.66 19.68
CA LEU A 71 19.94 9.12 18.32
C LEU A 71 21.29 8.63 17.78
N SER A 72 21.91 7.62 18.41
CA SER A 72 23.26 7.14 18.07
C SER A 72 23.38 6.61 16.64
N VAL A 73 22.24 6.36 15.98
CA VAL A 73 22.18 5.81 14.63
C VAL A 73 22.08 6.90 13.54
N LYS A 74 21.55 8.10 13.85
CA LYS A 74 21.36 9.20 12.87
C LYS A 74 22.45 10.26 13.03
N THR A 75 23.69 9.94 12.69
CA THR A 75 24.75 10.95 12.63
C THR A 75 24.57 11.84 11.39
N PRO A 76 25.04 13.10 11.40
CA PRO A 76 25.00 13.98 10.22
C PRO A 76 25.62 13.33 8.97
N GLU A 77 26.72 12.59 9.16
CA GLU A 77 27.38 11.81 8.11
C GLU A 77 26.45 10.76 7.47
N LYS A 78 25.65 10.05 8.28
CA LYS A 78 24.70 9.04 7.78
C LYS A 78 23.50 9.66 7.09
N ILE A 79 23.07 10.84 7.53
CA ILE A 79 22.02 11.62 6.85
C ILE A 79 22.51 12.01 5.46
N GLU A 80 23.73 12.55 5.38
CA GLU A 80 24.33 12.98 4.11
C GLU A 80 24.59 11.81 3.17
N ARG A 81 25.09 10.69 3.68
CA ARG A 81 25.25 9.47 2.89
C ARG A 81 23.90 8.94 2.37
N THR A 82 22.83 9.07 3.17
CA THR A 82 21.47 8.72 2.73
C THR A 82 21.00 9.67 1.63
N ARG A 83 21.21 10.98 1.77
CA ARG A 83 20.90 11.99 0.74
C ARG A 83 21.56 11.63 -0.59
N GLN A 84 22.88 11.38 -0.59
CA GLN A 84 23.64 11.03 -1.79
C GLN A 84 23.14 9.76 -2.48
N VAL A 85 22.65 8.76 -1.73
CA VAL A 85 22.06 7.55 -2.31
C VAL A 85 20.80 7.88 -3.12
N PHE A 86 19.92 8.71 -2.57
CA PHE A 86 18.67 9.10 -3.24
C PHE A 86 18.91 10.14 -4.35
N GLU A 87 19.92 11.01 -4.25
CA GLU A 87 20.30 11.91 -5.34
C GLU A 87 20.87 11.15 -6.54
N ARG A 88 21.76 10.17 -6.31
CA ARG A 88 22.34 9.34 -7.38
C ARG A 88 21.32 8.39 -8.01
N SER A 89 20.44 7.84 -7.19
CA SER A 89 19.40 6.93 -7.66
C SER A 89 18.12 7.14 -6.85
N PRO A 90 17.24 8.05 -7.30
CA PRO A 90 15.97 8.38 -6.66
C PRO A 90 15.01 7.20 -6.47
N ARG A 91 15.31 6.07 -7.08
CA ARG A 91 14.47 4.86 -7.13
C ARG A 91 14.94 3.77 -6.19
N THR A 92 15.99 4.03 -5.43
CA THR A 92 16.55 3.07 -4.48
C THR A 92 15.50 2.77 -3.41
N SER A 93 15.26 1.49 -3.13
CA SER A 93 14.35 1.12 -2.04
C SER A 93 14.96 1.47 -0.69
N ILE A 94 14.13 1.79 0.31
CA ILE A 94 14.61 2.04 1.69
C ILE A 94 15.48 0.90 2.20
N ARG A 95 15.15 -0.36 1.82
CA ARG A 95 15.94 -1.54 2.20
C ARG A 95 17.32 -1.56 1.56
N LYS A 96 17.42 -1.22 0.27
CA LYS A 96 18.70 -1.14 -0.45
C LYS A 96 19.54 0.03 0.05
N ALA A 97 18.93 1.19 0.30
CA ALA A 97 19.58 2.33 0.93
C ALA A 97 20.11 1.99 2.34
N ALA A 98 19.33 1.26 3.14
CA ALA A 98 19.76 0.77 4.45
C ALA A 98 21.00 -0.12 4.38
N GLN A 99 21.08 -1.01 3.39
CA GLN A 99 22.25 -1.83 3.12
C GLN A 99 23.47 -1.00 2.70
N GLN A 100 23.28 0.01 1.84
CA GLN A 100 24.36 0.88 1.34
C GLN A 100 24.92 1.82 2.42
N VAL A 101 24.07 2.29 3.33
CA VAL A 101 24.44 3.21 4.42
C VAL A 101 24.87 2.44 5.68
N GLY A 102 24.53 1.15 5.80
CA GLY A 102 24.90 0.31 6.94
C GLY A 102 24.07 0.59 8.19
N ILE A 103 22.79 0.93 8.05
CA ILE A 103 21.88 1.20 9.17
C ILE A 103 20.56 0.43 9.03
N LYS A 104 19.77 0.40 10.10
CA LYS A 104 18.45 -0.25 10.08
C LYS A 104 17.51 0.48 9.11
N ARG A 105 16.65 -0.30 8.44
CA ARG A 105 15.61 0.20 7.53
C ARG A 105 14.80 1.34 8.13
N GLU A 106 14.37 1.21 9.39
CA GLU A 106 13.53 2.22 10.03
C GLU A 106 14.28 3.54 10.25
N SER A 107 15.58 3.48 10.51
CA SER A 107 16.43 4.67 10.62
C SER A 107 16.53 5.40 9.28
N VAL A 108 16.71 4.68 8.16
CA VAL A 108 16.67 5.28 6.82
C VAL A 108 15.31 5.90 6.54
N ARG A 109 14.20 5.19 6.82
CA ARG A 109 12.84 5.72 6.61
C ARG A 109 12.65 7.04 7.36
N GLN A 110 13.07 7.08 8.61
CA GLN A 110 13.00 8.29 9.44
C GLN A 110 13.89 9.41 8.88
N ILE A 111 15.09 9.10 8.38
CA ILE A 111 15.97 10.08 7.71
C ILE A 111 15.31 10.64 6.45
N VAL A 112 14.81 9.77 5.58
CA VAL A 112 14.17 10.14 4.31
C VAL A 112 12.95 11.03 4.52
N VAL A 113 12.09 10.71 5.49
CA VAL A 113 10.83 11.43 5.71
C VAL A 113 11.00 12.66 6.60
N ALA A 114 11.70 12.55 7.73
CA ALA A 114 11.76 13.62 8.72
C ALA A 114 12.92 14.58 8.48
N ASP A 115 14.08 14.07 8.07
CA ASP A 115 15.32 14.85 7.95
C ASP A 115 15.52 15.38 6.51
N LEU A 116 15.21 14.56 5.48
CA LEU A 116 15.34 14.91 4.06
C LEU A 116 14.04 15.37 3.40
N GLN A 117 12.89 15.18 4.05
CA GLN A 117 11.55 15.55 3.55
C GLN A 117 11.23 15.02 2.14
N LEU A 118 11.71 13.80 1.83
CA LEU A 118 11.43 13.15 0.56
C LEU A 118 10.10 12.41 0.61
N PHE A 119 9.32 12.57 -0.45
CA PHE A 119 8.05 11.88 -0.65
C PHE A 119 8.19 10.79 -1.71
N PRO A 120 7.55 9.63 -1.51
CA PRO A 120 7.52 8.58 -2.52
C PRO A 120 6.43 8.88 -3.57
N TYR A 121 6.84 9.26 -4.78
CA TYR A 121 5.93 9.45 -5.90
C TYR A 121 5.76 8.14 -6.68
N LYS A 122 4.52 7.68 -6.82
CA LYS A 122 4.16 6.53 -7.66
C LYS A 122 3.73 6.99 -9.05
N ILE A 123 4.16 6.26 -10.08
CA ILE A 123 3.79 6.56 -11.46
C ILE A 123 2.33 6.21 -11.71
N GLN A 124 1.50 7.24 -11.84
CA GLN A 124 0.10 7.12 -12.20
C GLN A 124 -0.06 7.26 -13.73
N ILE A 125 -0.61 6.23 -14.36
CA ILE A 125 -1.13 6.25 -15.73
C ILE A 125 -2.59 5.91 -15.53
N HIS A 126 -3.44 6.89 -15.77
CA HIS A 126 -4.88 6.73 -15.74
C HIS A 126 -5.34 6.60 -17.19
N GLN A 127 -6.01 5.51 -17.53
CA GLN A 127 -6.85 5.53 -18.72
C GLN A 127 -8.04 6.43 -18.37
N ARG A 128 -8.22 7.52 -19.10
CA ARG A 128 -9.37 8.41 -18.90
C ARG A 128 -10.62 7.65 -19.29
N LEU A 129 -11.37 7.17 -18.30
CA LEU A 129 -12.68 6.58 -18.52
C LEU A 129 -13.62 7.68 -19.01
N SER A 130 -14.31 7.44 -20.12
CA SER A 130 -15.38 8.31 -20.56
C SER A 130 -16.62 8.10 -19.69
N GLN A 131 -17.48 9.11 -19.56
CA GLN A 131 -18.75 8.99 -18.84
C GLN A 131 -19.58 7.81 -19.36
N ARG A 132 -19.65 7.66 -20.70
CA ARG A 132 -20.29 6.53 -21.37
C ARG A 132 -19.72 5.17 -20.93
N SER A 133 -18.39 5.07 -20.77
CA SER A 133 -17.75 3.82 -20.32
C SER A 133 -18.10 3.48 -18.87
N VAL A 134 -18.34 4.49 -18.02
CA VAL A 134 -18.80 4.29 -16.64
C VAL A 134 -20.23 3.76 -16.63
N GLU A 135 -21.11 4.39 -17.41
CA GLU A 135 -22.52 3.98 -17.54
C GLU A 135 -22.63 2.54 -18.07
N GLN A 136 -21.91 2.19 -19.13
CA GLN A 136 -21.89 0.83 -19.68
C GLN A 136 -21.39 -0.22 -18.68
N ARG A 137 -20.41 0.13 -17.84
CA ARG A 137 -19.90 -0.77 -16.79
C ARG A 137 -20.93 -0.96 -15.68
N LEU A 138 -21.64 0.09 -15.30
CA LEU A 138 -22.69 0.03 -14.28
C LEU A 138 -23.88 -0.81 -14.77
N GLU A 139 -24.33 -0.57 -15.99
CA GLU A 139 -25.41 -1.35 -16.62
C GLU A 139 -25.05 -2.83 -16.72
N PHE A 140 -23.83 -3.13 -17.16
CA PHE A 140 -23.33 -4.50 -17.21
C PHE A 140 -23.29 -5.14 -15.82
N ALA A 141 -22.77 -4.43 -14.81
CA ALA A 141 -22.69 -4.94 -13.45
C ALA A 141 -24.09 -5.25 -12.89
N ASN A 142 -25.04 -4.33 -13.04
CA ASN A 142 -26.42 -4.53 -12.59
C ASN A 142 -27.07 -5.72 -13.31
N THR A 143 -26.85 -5.86 -14.62
CA THR A 143 -27.38 -7.00 -15.40
C THR A 143 -26.86 -8.34 -14.85
N ILE A 144 -25.56 -8.45 -14.58
CA ILE A 144 -24.97 -9.69 -14.05
C ILE A 144 -25.47 -9.98 -12.63
N VAL A 145 -25.61 -8.95 -11.78
CA VAL A 145 -26.18 -9.11 -10.43
C VAL A 145 -27.61 -9.63 -10.51
N GLU A 146 -28.47 -9.04 -11.35
CA GLU A 146 -29.84 -9.52 -11.55
C GLU A 146 -29.88 -10.97 -12.07
N MET A 147 -28.96 -11.35 -12.97
CA MET A 147 -28.88 -12.73 -13.45
C MET A 147 -28.45 -13.71 -12.35
N ILE A 148 -27.56 -13.30 -11.45
CA ILE A 148 -27.15 -14.10 -10.29
C ILE A 148 -28.32 -14.27 -9.33
N ASP A 149 -29.01 -13.19 -8.98
CA ASP A 149 -30.15 -13.19 -8.05
C ASP A 149 -31.31 -14.04 -8.56
N ASN A 150 -31.53 -14.06 -9.88
CA ASN A 150 -32.54 -14.88 -10.55
C ASN A 150 -32.07 -16.32 -10.84
N HIS A 151 -30.90 -16.75 -10.35
CA HIS A 151 -30.30 -18.07 -10.58
C HIS A 151 -30.09 -18.42 -12.07
N GLN A 152 -29.94 -17.41 -12.93
CA GLN A 152 -29.67 -17.56 -14.37
C GLN A 152 -28.17 -17.59 -14.67
N PHE A 153 -27.33 -17.11 -13.74
CA PHE A 153 -25.88 -17.08 -13.87
C PHE A 153 -25.24 -17.66 -12.62
N ASP A 154 -24.57 -18.81 -12.76
CA ASP A 154 -23.76 -19.40 -11.70
C ASP A 154 -22.29 -19.03 -11.90
N VAL A 155 -21.73 -18.29 -10.94
CA VAL A 155 -20.32 -17.87 -10.95
C VAL A 155 -19.38 -19.09 -10.90
N ASN A 156 -19.81 -20.21 -10.31
CA ASN A 156 -19.02 -21.44 -10.30
C ASN A 156 -18.94 -22.12 -11.66
N MET A 157 -19.77 -21.72 -12.62
CA MET A 157 -19.76 -22.23 -14.00
C MET A 157 -18.95 -21.34 -14.94
N LEU A 158 -18.35 -20.26 -14.44
CA LEU A 158 -17.67 -19.26 -15.24
C LEU A 158 -16.19 -19.59 -15.47
N TRP A 159 -15.80 -19.65 -16.74
CA TRP A 159 -14.41 -19.60 -17.17
C TRP A 159 -14.04 -18.18 -17.64
N CYS A 160 -13.18 -17.53 -16.88
CA CYS A 160 -12.58 -16.25 -17.22
C CYS A 160 -11.20 -16.49 -17.82
N ARG A 161 -10.90 -15.90 -18.99
CA ARG A 161 -9.53 -15.92 -19.52
C ARG A 161 -8.95 -14.52 -19.62
N ASP A 162 -7.63 -14.46 -19.66
CA ASP A 162 -6.90 -13.22 -19.92
C ASP A 162 -5.55 -13.53 -20.57
N GLU A 163 -4.95 -12.52 -21.20
CA GLU A 163 -3.58 -12.55 -21.67
C GLU A 163 -2.66 -11.69 -20.79
N ALA A 164 -1.57 -12.28 -20.34
CA ALA A 164 -0.50 -11.58 -19.65
C ALA A 164 0.73 -11.42 -20.55
N HIS A 165 1.23 -10.20 -20.70
CA HIS A 165 2.49 -9.95 -21.39
C HIS A 165 3.66 -9.97 -20.40
N PHE A 166 4.61 -10.87 -20.63
CA PHE A 166 5.88 -10.94 -19.90
C PHE A 166 6.98 -10.42 -20.82
N HIS A 167 7.57 -9.27 -20.49
CA HIS A 167 8.67 -8.73 -21.28
C HIS A 167 10.02 -9.17 -20.72
N LEU A 168 10.92 -9.55 -21.62
CA LEU A 168 12.26 -10.05 -21.29
C LEU A 168 13.26 -8.92 -21.03
N ASP A 169 12.90 -7.68 -21.35
CA ASP A 169 13.72 -6.47 -21.17
C ASP A 169 13.56 -5.82 -19.77
N GLY A 170 12.95 -6.53 -18.82
CA GLY A 170 12.77 -6.02 -17.46
C GLY A 170 11.67 -4.97 -17.35
N TYR A 171 10.53 -5.23 -17.99
CA TYR A 171 9.36 -4.34 -18.01
C TYR A 171 9.12 -3.62 -16.68
N VAL A 172 8.81 -2.33 -16.80
CA VAL A 172 8.43 -1.42 -15.73
C VAL A 172 7.29 -2.01 -14.88
N ASN A 173 7.59 -2.72 -13.80
CA ASN A 173 6.59 -3.09 -12.81
C ASN A 173 6.18 -1.83 -12.00
N ARG A 174 5.13 -1.16 -12.47
CA ARG A 174 4.62 0.11 -11.95
C ARG A 174 4.27 0.06 -10.46
N GLN A 175 3.87 -1.10 -9.94
CA GLN A 175 3.54 -1.27 -8.52
C GLN A 175 4.79 -1.12 -7.62
N ASN A 176 5.97 -1.41 -8.17
CA ASN A 176 7.26 -1.33 -7.49
C ASN A 176 8.05 -0.06 -7.85
N TRP A 177 7.50 0.84 -8.65
CA TRP A 177 8.19 2.05 -9.10
C TRP A 177 7.76 3.26 -8.27
N SER A 178 8.55 3.55 -7.24
CA SER A 178 8.48 4.81 -6.49
C SER A 178 9.74 5.62 -6.71
N ILE A 179 9.57 6.91 -6.98
CA ILE A 179 10.65 7.87 -7.10
C ILE A 179 10.59 8.77 -5.87
N TRP A 180 11.70 8.88 -5.14
CA TRP A 180 11.82 9.76 -3.99
C TRP A 180 12.25 11.16 -4.46
N GLY A 181 11.51 12.17 -4.05
CA GLY A 181 11.81 13.58 -4.36
C GLY A 181 11.13 14.51 -3.36
N THR A 182 11.61 15.74 -3.26
CA THR A 182 10.91 16.82 -2.53
C THR A 182 9.73 17.37 -3.35
N GLU A 183 9.80 17.23 -4.68
CA GLU A 183 8.77 17.63 -5.63
C GLU A 183 8.50 16.51 -6.64
N ASN A 184 7.39 16.61 -7.37
CA ASN A 184 7.03 15.63 -8.40
C ASN A 184 8.00 15.73 -9.59
N PRO A 185 8.77 14.66 -9.90
CA PRO A 185 9.81 14.72 -10.92
C PRO A 185 9.31 14.72 -12.37
N HIS A 186 7.99 14.71 -12.62
CA HIS A 186 7.38 14.68 -13.97
C HIS A 186 8.05 13.66 -14.91
N PHE A 187 8.38 12.48 -14.37
CA PHE A 187 9.25 11.53 -15.05
C PHE A 187 8.52 10.80 -16.18
N ALA A 188 9.04 10.90 -17.41
CA ALA A 188 8.62 10.10 -18.56
C ALA A 188 9.58 8.92 -18.74
N ILE A 189 9.03 7.73 -19.05
CA ILE A 189 9.85 6.55 -19.30
C ILE A 189 9.80 6.28 -20.80
N GLU A 190 10.97 6.27 -21.42
CA GLU A 190 11.14 5.79 -22.78
C GLU A 190 10.86 4.28 -22.82
N LYS A 191 9.86 3.89 -23.61
CA LYS A 191 9.56 2.47 -23.86
C LYS A 191 10.24 2.09 -25.16
N SER A 192 10.94 0.95 -25.17
CA SER A 192 11.38 0.35 -26.43
C SER A 192 10.19 0.20 -27.37
N LEU A 193 10.37 0.56 -28.64
CA LEU A 193 9.35 0.40 -29.68
C LEU A 193 9.06 -1.09 -29.99
N TYR A 194 10.03 -1.97 -29.70
CA TYR A 194 9.96 -3.41 -29.99
C TYR A 194 10.45 -4.24 -28.79
N PRO A 195 9.74 -4.22 -27.65
CA PRO A 195 10.14 -5.00 -26.50
C PRO A 195 9.93 -6.50 -26.80
N ARG A 196 10.97 -7.33 -26.59
CA ARG A 196 10.82 -8.79 -26.68
C ARG A 196 9.89 -9.24 -25.55
N ARG A 197 8.75 -9.80 -25.92
CA ARG A 197 7.72 -10.24 -24.98
C ARG A 197 7.22 -11.63 -25.33
N VAL A 198 6.82 -12.36 -24.32
CA VAL A 198 6.03 -13.59 -24.42
C VAL A 198 4.63 -13.25 -23.93
N THR A 199 3.61 -13.63 -24.69
CA THR A 199 2.23 -13.50 -24.25
C THR A 199 1.77 -14.84 -23.72
N VAL A 200 1.26 -14.87 -22.50
CA VAL A 200 0.73 -16.07 -21.88
C VAL A 200 -0.77 -15.94 -21.80
N TRP A 201 -1.47 -16.95 -22.31
CA TRP A 201 -2.91 -17.07 -22.20
C TRP A 201 -3.25 -18.14 -21.16
N SER A 202 -4.22 -17.84 -20.31
CA SER A 202 -4.74 -18.80 -19.33
C SER A 202 -6.20 -18.51 -19.05
N ALA A 203 -6.99 -19.57 -18.85
CA ALA A 203 -8.34 -19.51 -18.34
C ALA A 203 -8.39 -20.03 -16.89
N LEU A 204 -9.21 -19.38 -16.07
CA LEU A 204 -9.42 -19.68 -14.66
C LEU A 204 -10.92 -19.83 -14.40
N SER A 205 -11.26 -20.79 -13.56
CA SER A 205 -12.60 -20.98 -12.99
C SER A 205 -12.48 -21.48 -11.56
N SER A 206 -13.61 -21.67 -10.88
CA SER A 206 -13.66 -22.38 -9.60
C SER A 206 -13.21 -23.85 -9.70
N ARG A 207 -13.21 -24.45 -10.90
CA ARG A 207 -12.76 -25.84 -11.15
C ARG A 207 -11.25 -25.96 -11.34
N GLY A 208 -10.56 -24.86 -11.63
CA GLY A 208 -9.11 -24.84 -11.78
C GLY A 208 -8.63 -23.90 -12.86
N ILE A 209 -7.49 -24.24 -13.44
CA ILE A 209 -6.76 -23.42 -14.41
C ILE A 209 -6.51 -24.24 -15.65
N VAL A 210 -6.83 -23.68 -16.82
CA VAL A 210 -6.43 -24.20 -18.13
C VAL A 210 -5.38 -23.25 -18.72
N GLY A 211 -4.23 -23.81 -19.08
CA GLY A 211 -3.02 -23.07 -19.46
C GLY A 211 -1.81 -23.55 -18.66
N ALA A 212 -0.67 -22.87 -18.69
CA ALA A 212 -0.35 -21.65 -19.44
C ALA A 212 -0.04 -21.94 -20.92
N ILE A 213 -0.72 -21.24 -21.83
CA ILE A 213 -0.49 -21.34 -23.28
C ILE A 213 0.40 -20.19 -23.71
N PHE A 214 1.57 -20.51 -24.26
CA PHE A 214 2.58 -19.52 -24.61
C PHE A 214 2.47 -19.11 -26.08
N PHE A 215 2.39 -17.81 -26.31
CA PHE A 215 2.51 -17.20 -27.63
C PHE A 215 3.84 -16.44 -27.72
N GLU A 216 4.71 -16.93 -28.60
CA GLU A 216 6.00 -16.31 -28.91
C GLU A 216 5.87 -15.09 -29.85
N GLN A 217 4.69 -14.92 -30.47
CA GLN A 217 4.39 -13.85 -31.42
C GLN A 217 3.09 -13.13 -31.02
N THR A 218 2.77 -12.05 -31.74
CA THR A 218 1.49 -11.35 -31.58
C THR A 218 0.32 -12.30 -31.83
N VAL A 219 -0.62 -12.32 -30.89
CA VAL A 219 -1.87 -13.09 -31.01
C VAL A 219 -2.75 -12.43 -32.07
N ASN A 220 -3.02 -13.15 -33.16
CA ASN A 220 -4.02 -12.79 -34.16
C ASN A 220 -5.26 -13.68 -33.98
N SER A 221 -6.34 -13.38 -34.71
CA SER A 221 -7.60 -14.13 -34.61
C SER A 221 -7.41 -15.62 -34.88
N ALA A 222 -6.67 -16.00 -35.93
CA ALA A 222 -6.47 -17.40 -36.29
C ALA A 222 -5.77 -18.21 -35.19
N ARG A 223 -4.68 -17.68 -34.62
CA ARG A 223 -3.98 -18.31 -33.48
C ARG A 223 -4.86 -18.39 -32.23
N TYR A 224 -5.70 -17.38 -32.04
CA TYR A 224 -6.65 -17.35 -30.93
C TYR A 224 -7.70 -18.46 -31.07
N VAL A 225 -8.31 -18.60 -32.25
CA VAL A 225 -9.26 -19.67 -32.60
C VAL A 225 -8.61 -21.05 -32.44
N GLU A 226 -7.39 -21.23 -32.94
CA GLU A 226 -6.63 -22.48 -32.80
C GLU A 226 -6.41 -22.86 -31.33
N THR A 227 -6.09 -21.86 -30.50
CA THR A 227 -5.90 -22.07 -29.05
C THR A 227 -7.19 -22.49 -28.37
N LEU A 228 -8.31 -21.86 -28.71
CA LEU A 228 -9.61 -22.24 -28.18
C LEU A 228 -10.00 -23.66 -28.60
N ARG A 229 -9.92 -23.95 -29.90
CA ARG A 229 -10.36 -25.22 -30.50
C ARG A 229 -9.48 -26.40 -30.07
N ASN A 230 -8.17 -26.23 -30.03
CA ASN A 230 -7.25 -27.35 -29.85
C ASN A 230 -6.79 -27.55 -28.40
N GLN A 231 -6.88 -26.52 -27.55
CA GLN A 231 -6.35 -26.59 -26.19
C GLN A 231 -7.41 -26.30 -25.13
N PHE A 232 -8.12 -25.18 -25.22
CA PHE A 232 -9.06 -24.79 -24.16
C PHE A 232 -10.33 -25.64 -24.14
N ILE A 233 -11.06 -25.70 -25.26
CA ILE A 233 -12.34 -26.41 -25.34
C ILE A 233 -12.15 -27.89 -24.99
N PRO A 234 -11.18 -28.63 -25.59
CA PRO A 234 -10.96 -30.03 -25.23
C PRO A 234 -10.62 -30.25 -23.76
N ALA A 235 -9.91 -29.32 -23.12
CA ALA A 235 -9.54 -29.43 -21.71
C ALA A 235 -10.77 -29.39 -20.77
N ILE A 236 -11.78 -28.58 -21.11
CA ILE A 236 -12.98 -28.43 -20.28
C ILE A 236 -14.16 -29.28 -20.75
N GLN A 237 -14.11 -29.84 -21.97
CA GLN A 237 -15.19 -30.64 -22.54
C GLN A 237 -15.43 -31.96 -21.78
N SER A 238 -14.42 -32.43 -21.03
CA SER A 238 -14.55 -33.61 -20.16
C SER A 238 -15.31 -33.36 -18.85
N GLU A 239 -15.61 -32.10 -18.53
CA GLU A 239 -16.34 -31.73 -17.32
C GLU A 239 -17.82 -32.12 -17.45
N PRO A 240 -18.43 -32.70 -16.40
CA PRO A 240 -19.79 -33.25 -16.45
C PRO A 240 -20.86 -32.18 -16.75
N ASP A 241 -20.55 -30.93 -16.48
CA ASP A 241 -21.43 -29.76 -16.61
C ASP A 241 -20.95 -28.76 -17.68
N PHE A 242 -20.11 -29.22 -18.63
CA PHE A 242 -19.64 -28.41 -19.76
C PHE A 242 -20.77 -27.64 -20.46
N GLU A 243 -21.91 -28.28 -20.70
CA GLU A 243 -23.10 -27.67 -21.33
C GLU A 243 -23.74 -26.54 -20.52
N SER A 244 -23.37 -26.35 -19.26
CA SER A 244 -23.85 -25.27 -18.40
C SER A 244 -22.81 -24.17 -18.19
N MET A 245 -21.60 -24.36 -18.72
CA MET A 245 -20.48 -23.44 -18.49
C MET A 245 -20.66 -22.12 -19.23
N TRP A 246 -20.16 -21.07 -18.59
CA TRP A 246 -20.07 -19.71 -19.13
C TRP A 246 -18.65 -19.39 -19.53
N PHE A 247 -18.51 -18.66 -20.63
CA PHE A 247 -17.21 -18.22 -21.13
C PHE A 247 -17.11 -16.69 -21.13
N MET A 248 -16.06 -16.15 -20.52
CA MET A 248 -15.84 -14.70 -20.44
C MET A 248 -14.55 -14.26 -21.12
N GLN A 249 -14.62 -13.14 -21.84
CA GLN A 249 -13.53 -12.49 -22.58
C GLN A 249 -13.23 -11.07 -22.11
N ASP A 250 -12.03 -10.60 -22.43
CA ASP A 250 -11.78 -9.18 -22.62
C ASP A 250 -12.24 -8.69 -24.02
N GLY A 251 -12.05 -7.39 -24.29
CA GLY A 251 -12.48 -6.75 -25.53
C GLY A 251 -11.40 -6.67 -26.62
N ALA A 252 -10.31 -7.44 -26.53
CA ALA A 252 -9.21 -7.33 -27.48
C ALA A 252 -9.66 -7.64 -28.91
N THR A 253 -9.14 -6.89 -29.89
CA THR A 253 -9.56 -7.00 -31.30
C THR A 253 -9.50 -8.43 -31.87
N PRO A 254 -8.44 -9.23 -31.62
CA PRO A 254 -8.36 -10.61 -32.11
C PRO A 254 -9.47 -11.54 -31.58
N GLN A 255 -10.08 -11.18 -30.44
CA GLN A 255 -11.09 -11.99 -29.78
C GLN A 255 -12.52 -11.63 -30.21
N ARG A 256 -12.70 -10.57 -31.01
CA ARG A 256 -14.00 -10.03 -31.42
C ARG A 256 -14.33 -10.29 -32.90
N THR A 257 -13.66 -11.25 -33.51
CA THR A 257 -13.93 -11.64 -34.90
C THR A 257 -15.13 -12.58 -34.95
N ASN A 258 -15.80 -12.63 -36.10
CA ASN A 258 -16.94 -13.53 -36.32
C ASN A 258 -16.52 -14.99 -36.10
N GLU A 259 -15.35 -15.39 -36.61
CA GLU A 259 -14.83 -16.76 -36.44
C GLU A 259 -14.67 -17.16 -34.96
N VAL A 260 -14.24 -16.23 -34.11
CA VAL A 260 -14.15 -16.48 -32.66
C VAL A 260 -15.55 -16.61 -32.06
N PHE A 261 -16.46 -15.70 -32.40
CA PHE A 261 -17.83 -15.77 -31.88
C PHE A 261 -18.59 -17.00 -32.36
N ASP A 262 -18.45 -17.42 -33.61
CA ASP A 262 -19.07 -18.61 -34.16
C ASP A 262 -18.56 -19.88 -33.45
N LEU A 263 -17.25 -19.99 -33.21
CA LEU A 263 -16.66 -21.10 -32.45
C LEU A 263 -17.19 -21.15 -31.00
N LEU A 264 -17.31 -19.99 -30.36
CA LEU A 264 -17.81 -19.91 -29.00
C LEU A 264 -19.30 -20.21 -28.93
N GLU A 265 -20.09 -19.73 -29.88
CA GLU A 265 -21.53 -19.98 -29.94
C GLU A 265 -21.83 -21.47 -30.15
N GLU A 266 -21.02 -22.17 -30.95
CA GLU A 266 -21.09 -23.62 -31.14
C GLU A 266 -21.03 -24.41 -29.81
N HIS A 267 -20.20 -23.95 -28.87
CA HIS A 267 -19.90 -24.68 -27.62
C HIS A 267 -20.65 -24.12 -26.39
N PHE A 268 -20.78 -22.80 -26.29
CA PHE A 268 -21.33 -22.10 -25.13
C PHE A 268 -22.72 -21.51 -25.39
N LYS A 269 -23.21 -21.51 -26.64
CA LYS A 269 -24.54 -20.97 -27.01
C LYS A 269 -24.66 -19.51 -26.55
N GLU A 270 -25.68 -19.19 -25.75
CA GLU A 270 -25.90 -17.84 -25.21
C GLU A 270 -25.02 -17.50 -23.99
N ARG A 271 -24.22 -18.45 -23.47
CA ARG A 271 -23.45 -18.30 -22.23
C ARG A 271 -22.08 -17.66 -22.46
N ILE A 272 -22.06 -16.54 -23.18
CA ILE A 272 -20.85 -15.84 -23.59
C ILE A 272 -20.88 -14.41 -23.07
N VAL A 273 -19.89 -14.05 -22.25
CA VAL A 273 -19.67 -12.70 -21.72
C VAL A 273 -18.51 -12.06 -22.49
N ALA A 274 -18.85 -11.28 -23.51
CA ALA A 274 -17.88 -10.76 -24.47
C ALA A 274 -18.26 -9.35 -24.95
N LEU A 275 -17.27 -8.46 -25.09
CA LEU A 275 -17.52 -7.15 -25.69
C LEU A 275 -17.82 -7.29 -27.18
N GLY A 276 -18.95 -6.77 -27.62
CA GLY A 276 -19.33 -6.76 -29.04
C GLY A 276 -19.91 -8.07 -29.56
N TYR A 277 -20.14 -9.06 -28.69
CA TYR A 277 -20.92 -10.25 -29.05
C TYR A 277 -22.39 -9.86 -29.19
N PRO A 278 -22.97 -9.97 -30.40
CA PRO A 278 -24.35 -9.56 -30.63
C PRO A 278 -25.29 -10.53 -29.93
N LYS A 279 -26.04 -10.06 -28.94
CA LYS A 279 -27.14 -10.81 -28.29
C LYS A 279 -28.33 -11.10 -29.22
N SER A 280 -28.18 -10.89 -30.54
CA SER A 280 -29.27 -10.70 -31.50
C SER A 280 -29.46 -11.82 -32.54
N LYS A 281 -28.89 -13.02 -32.38
CA LYS A 281 -29.41 -14.22 -33.09
C LYS A 281 -30.72 -14.74 -32.46
N LYS A 282 -31.53 -13.84 -31.90
CA LYS A 282 -32.76 -14.14 -31.15
C LYS A 282 -34.02 -14.32 -31.98
N TYR A 283 -34.00 -14.10 -33.30
CA TYR A 283 -35.16 -14.37 -34.16
C TYR A 283 -34.71 -14.82 -35.55
N GLY A 284 -34.75 -16.12 -35.76
CA GLY A 284 -34.55 -16.78 -37.05
C GLY A 284 -35.52 -17.94 -37.17
N HIS A 285 -36.82 -17.62 -37.20
CA HIS A 285 -37.92 -18.21 -37.96
C HIS A 285 -39.25 -17.64 -37.44
#